data_AF-A0A0A9DXK9-F1
#
_entry.id   AF-A0A0A9DXK9-F1
#
_cell.length_a   1.000
_cell.length_b   1.000
_cell.length_c   1.000
_cell.angle_alpha   90.00
_cell.angle_beta   90.00
_cell.angle_gamma   90.00
#
_symmetry.space_group_name_H-M   'P 1'
#
loop_
_entity.id
_entity.type
_entity.pdbx_description
1 polymer ?
#
loop_
_entity_poly.entity_id
_entity_poly.type
_entity_poly.pdbx_seq_one_letter_code
_entity_poly.pdbx_strand_id
1 'polypeptide(L)'
;MYNISLCYNFGEGLAHDPVRAKKWLQLAADCGHKKALYECGIKLCAAGDKVKSLTYLELATRRGETAAAHMRDVIIESLSVANAQRALSDADKWKPRALHPRR
;
A
#
# COMPACT_ATOMS: atom_id res chain seq x y z
N MET A 1 -11.47 6.00 -5.04
CA MET A 1 -10.09 6.55 -4.97
C MET A 1 -9.10 5.70 -5.75
N TYR A 2 -9.06 4.38 -5.55
CA TYR A 2 -8.18 3.48 -6.34
C TYR A 2 -8.44 3.57 -7.86
N ASN A 3 -9.70 3.50 -8.32
CA ASN A 3 -10.00 3.61 -9.75
C ASN A 3 -9.56 4.94 -10.36
N ILE A 4 -9.67 6.05 -9.62
CA ILE A 4 -9.19 7.37 -10.06
C ILE A 4 -7.68 7.36 -10.26
N SER A 5 -6.94 6.68 -9.37
CA SER A 5 -5.49 6.53 -9.54
C SER A 5 -5.14 5.78 -10.83
N LEU A 6 -5.92 4.77 -11.21
CA LEU A 6 -5.72 4.03 -12.46
C LEU A 6 -6.04 4.91 -13.67
N CYS A 7 -7.12 5.69 -13.65
CA CYS A 7 -7.45 6.60 -14.75
C CYS A 7 -6.34 7.62 -15.02
N TYR A 8 -5.76 8.22 -13.97
CA TYR A 8 -4.61 9.13 -14.13
C TYR A 8 -3.33 8.42 -14.59
N ASN A 9 -3.18 7.13 -14.31
CA ASN A 9 -2.00 6.35 -14.69
C ASN A 9 -2.06 5.86 -16.15
N PHE A 10 -3.25 5.46 -16.62
CA PHE A 10 -3.44 4.96 -17.98
C PHE A 10 -3.87 6.05 -18.98
N GLY A 11 -4.30 7.22 -18.50
CA GLY A 11 -4.75 8.31 -19.37
C GLY A 11 -6.13 8.09 -19.99
N GLU A 12 -6.89 7.09 -19.53
CA GLU A 12 -8.27 6.86 -20.00
C GLU A 12 -9.21 7.92 -19.40
N GLY A 13 -9.59 8.90 -20.23
CA GLY A 13 -10.55 9.96 -19.89
C GLY A 13 -10.00 11.09 -19.01
N LEU A 14 -8.76 11.00 -18.54
CA LEU A 14 -8.04 12.02 -17.76
C LEU A 14 -6.62 12.21 -18.33
N ALA A 15 -6.08 13.43 -18.24
CA ALA A 15 -4.68 13.67 -18.63
C ALA A 15 -3.75 12.77 -17.81
N HIS A 16 -2.82 12.08 -18.49
CA HIS A 16 -1.82 11.23 -17.86
C HIS A 16 -0.99 12.04 -16.86
N ASP A 17 -1.20 11.80 -15.57
CA ASP A 17 -0.54 12.50 -14.48
C ASP A 17 -0.15 11.49 -13.39
N PRO A 18 1.04 10.90 -13.48
CA PRO A 18 1.51 9.90 -12.52
C PRO A 18 1.67 10.48 -11.11
N VAL A 19 1.86 11.80 -10.98
CA VAL A 19 1.97 12.48 -9.68
C VAL A 19 0.61 12.48 -8.98
N ARG A 20 -0.45 12.85 -9.69
CA ARG A 20 -1.83 12.76 -9.17
C ARG A 20 -2.24 11.31 -8.93
N ALA A 21 -1.92 10.39 -9.83
CA ALA A 21 -2.19 8.97 -9.65
C ALA A 21 -1.62 8.46 -8.31
N LYS A 22 -0.36 8.79 -8.01
CA LYS A 22 0.29 8.44 -6.74
C LYS A 22 -0.44 9.02 -5.53
N LYS A 23 -0.90 10.28 -5.61
CA LYS A 23 -1.64 10.92 -4.52
C LYS A 23 -2.97 10.22 -4.24
N TRP A 24 -3.72 9.87 -5.28
CA TRP A 24 -5.00 9.15 -5.14
C TRP A 24 -4.82 7.71 -4.67
N LEU A 25 -3.75 7.05 -5.10
CA LEU A 25 -3.37 5.72 -4.64
C LEU A 25 -3.05 5.74 -3.14
N GLN A 26 -2.27 6.72 -2.69
CA GLN A 26 -1.90 6.87 -1.28
C GLN A 26 -3.12 7.18 -0.41
N LEU A 27 -4.04 8.03 -0.87
CA LEU A 27 -5.31 8.25 -0.18
C LEU A 27 -6.15 6.96 -0.06
N ALA A 28 -6.18 6.13 -1.11
CA ALA A 28 -6.88 4.85 -1.05
C ALA A 28 -6.20 3.89 -0.07
N ALA A 29 -4.87 3.87 -0.02
CA ALA A 29 -4.09 3.08 0.94
C ALA A 29 -4.35 3.56 2.38
N ASP A 30 -4.36 4.88 2.61
CA ASP A 30 -4.69 5.49 3.90
C ASP A 30 -6.09 5.09 4.38
N CYS A 31 -7.05 4.91 3.47
CA CYS A 31 -8.40 4.44 3.78
C CYS A 31 -8.48 2.92 4.03
N GLY A 32 -7.38 2.18 3.87
CA GLY A 32 -7.33 0.73 4.05
C GLY A 32 -7.74 -0.08 2.84
N HIS A 33 -7.72 0.49 1.63
CA HIS A 33 -8.06 -0.24 0.40
C HIS A 33 -6.96 -1.26 0.06
N LYS A 34 -7.32 -2.55 0.06
CA LYS A 34 -6.38 -3.68 -0.07
C LYS A 34 -5.43 -3.61 -1.28
N LYS A 35 -5.95 -3.33 -2.49
CA LYS A 35 -5.13 -3.16 -3.68
C LYS A 35 -4.22 -1.94 -3.63
N ALA A 36 -4.67 -0.86 -2.98
CA ALA A 36 -3.88 0.35 -2.88
C ALA A 36 -2.72 0.18 -1.89
N LEU A 37 -2.98 -0.51 -0.78
CA LEU A 37 -1.95 -0.92 0.18
C LEU A 37 -0.87 -1.78 -0.50
N TYR A 38 -1.28 -2.77 -1.31
CA TYR A 38 -0.35 -3.61 -2.07
C TYR A 38 0.54 -2.81 -3.04
N GLU A 39 -0.06 -1.97 -3.87
CA GLU A 39 0.65 -1.12 -4.83
C GLU A 39 1.62 -0.14 -4.13
N CYS A 40 1.20 0.44 -3.01
CA CYS A 40 2.06 1.27 -2.17
C CYS A 40 3.23 0.46 -1.59
N GLY A 41 2.97 -0.77 -1.13
CA GLY A 41 3.99 -1.70 -0.63
C GLY A 41 5.06 -1.99 -1.69
N ILE A 42 4.66 -2.39 -2.89
CA ILE A 42 5.61 -2.65 -3.99
C ILE A 42 6.46 -1.42 -4.32
N LYS A 43 5.83 -0.23 -4.39
CA LYS A 43 6.57 1.01 -4.65
C LYS A 43 7.61 1.32 -3.57
N LEU A 44 7.28 1.07 -2.30
CA LEU A 44 8.21 1.21 -1.18
C LEU A 44 9.34 0.18 -1.26
N CYS A 45 9.05 -1.05 -1.68
CA CYS A 45 10.06 -2.09 -1.89
C CYS A 45 11.05 -1.69 -2.99
N ALA A 46 10.54 -1.17 -4.12
CA ALA A 46 11.34 -0.67 -5.23
C ALA A 46 12.19 0.54 -4.84
N ALA A 47 11.70 1.37 -3.92
CA ALA A 47 12.46 2.49 -3.34
C ALA A 47 13.54 2.03 -2.33
N GLY A 48 13.66 0.74 -2.04
CA GLY A 48 14.60 0.17 -1.07
C GLY A 48 14.08 0.16 0.37
N ASP A 49 12.90 0.69 0.62
CA ASP A 49 12.31 0.88 1.96
C ASP A 49 11.50 -0.37 2.37
N LYS A 50 12.20 -1.52 2.45
CA LYS A 50 11.60 -2.85 2.64
C LYS A 50 10.79 -2.99 3.94
N VAL A 51 11.18 -2.30 5.02
CA VAL A 51 10.44 -2.34 6.30
C VAL A 51 9.04 -1.77 6.11
N LYS A 52 8.92 -0.58 5.51
CA LYS A 52 7.61 0.01 5.21
C LYS A 52 6.86 -0.81 4.16
N SER A 53 7.54 -1.33 3.14
CA SER A 53 6.89 -2.23 2.18
C SER A 53 6.17 -3.37 2.92
N LEU A 54 6.88 -4.01 3.85
CA LEU A 54 6.35 -5.12 4.62
C LEU A 54 5.14 -4.72 5.47
N THR A 55 5.13 -3.52 6.08
CA THR A 55 3.97 -3.04 6.85
C THR A 55 2.72 -2.92 5.97
N TYR A 56 2.87 -2.33 4.78
CA TYR A 56 1.75 -2.12 3.85
C TYR A 56 1.26 -3.44 3.25
N LEU A 57 2.17 -4.38 2.95
CA LEU A 57 1.82 -5.71 2.45
C LEU A 57 1.12 -6.56 3.51
N GLU A 58 1.56 -6.48 4.77
CA GLU A 58 0.87 -7.14 5.89
C GLU A 58 -0.55 -6.58 6.05
N LEU A 59 -0.72 -5.25 6.02
CA LEU A 59 -2.04 -4.62 6.06
C LEU A 59 -2.93 -5.05 4.88
N ALA A 60 -2.36 -5.13 3.67
CA ALA A 60 -3.08 -5.62 2.49
C ALA A 60 -3.51 -7.09 2.66
N THR A 61 -2.62 -7.93 3.20
CA THR A 61 -2.87 -9.35 3.48
C THR A 61 -4.01 -9.53 4.48
N ARG A 62 -4.00 -8.77 5.58
CA ARG A 62 -5.09 -8.75 6.58
C ARG A 62 -6.44 -8.34 5.99
N ARG A 63 -6.43 -7.59 4.88
CA ARG A 63 -7.62 -7.16 4.14
C ARG A 63 -8.02 -8.14 3.02
N GLY A 64 -7.34 -9.30 2.94
CA GLY A 64 -7.63 -10.36 1.99
C GLY A 64 -7.00 -10.17 0.60
N GLU A 65 -5.89 -9.45 0.50
CA GLU A 65 -5.09 -9.38 -0.73
C GLU A 65 -4.06 -10.53 -0.77
N THR A 66 -4.35 -11.57 -1.55
CA THR A 66 -3.50 -12.77 -1.64
C THR A 66 -2.16 -12.49 -2.33
N ALA A 67 -2.15 -11.59 -3.32
CA ALA A 67 -0.92 -11.16 -3.99
C ALA A 67 0.07 -10.48 -3.02
N ALA A 68 -0.44 -9.83 -1.97
CA ALA A 68 0.38 -9.21 -0.94
C ALA A 68 1.07 -10.23 -0.04
N ALA A 69 0.44 -11.39 0.22
CA ALA A 69 1.01 -12.44 1.06
C ALA A 69 2.30 -13.01 0.45
N HIS A 70 2.27 -13.36 -0.84
CA HIS A 70 3.48 -13.84 -1.54
C HIS A 70 4.62 -12.82 -1.49
N MET A 71 4.32 -11.55 -1.77
CA MET A 71 5.33 -10.49 -1.73
C MET A 71 5.87 -10.26 -0.32
N ARG A 72 5.01 -10.33 0.69
CA ARG A 72 5.38 -10.21 2.11
C ARG A 72 6.37 -11.30 2.49
N ASP A 73 6.09 -12.54 2.14
CA ASP A 73 6.93 -13.69 2.51
C ASP A 73 8.32 -13.58 1.85
N VAL A 74 8.39 -13.21 0.57
CA VAL A 74 9.66 -12.90 -0.11
C VAL A 74 10.44 -11.79 0.59
N ILE A 75 9.75 -10.73 1.03
CA ILE A 75 10.42 -9.64 1.74
C ILE A 75 10.92 -10.11 3.10
N ILE A 76 10.13 -10.88 3.86
CA ILE A 76 10.50 -11.45 5.16
C ILE A 76 11.76 -12.30 5.02
N GLU A 77 11.86 -13.14 4.01
CA GLU A 77 13.07 -13.95 3.75
C GLU A 77 14.30 -13.08 3.46
N SER A 78 14.10 -11.95 2.77
CA SER A 78 15.18 -11.00 2.47
C SER A 78 15.51 -10.03 3.63
N LEU A 79 14.68 -9.99 4.67
CA LEU A 79 14.80 -9.07 5.81
C LEU A 79 15.23 -9.83 7.06
N SER A 80 15.92 -9.15 7.96
CA SER A 80 16.17 -9.71 9.29
C SER A 80 14.88 -9.76 10.12
N VAL A 81 14.79 -10.74 11.02
CA VAL A 81 13.65 -10.92 11.94
C VAL A 81 13.35 -9.64 12.73
N ALA A 82 14.38 -8.89 13.13
CA ALA A 82 14.23 -7.63 13.84
C ALA A 82 13.50 -6.56 13.01
N ASN A 83 13.82 -6.48 11.71
CA ASN A 83 13.18 -5.54 10.79
C ASN A 83 11.74 -5.97 10.46
N ALA A 84 11.49 -7.28 10.34
CA ALA A 84 10.14 -7.81 10.17
C ALA A 84 9.26 -7.55 11.40
N GLN A 85 9.78 -7.78 12.61
CA GLN A 85 9.08 -7.49 13.87
C GLN A 85 8.71 -6.01 13.99
N ARG A 86 9.62 -5.10 13.61
CA ARG A 86 9.34 -3.66 13.57
C ARG A 86 8.19 -3.36 12.61
N ALA A 87 8.21 -3.95 11.42
CA ALA A 87 7.16 -3.76 10.44
C ALA A 87 5.78 -4.24 10.94
N LEU A 88 5.71 -5.42 11.56
CA LEU A 88 4.47 -5.95 12.13
C LEU A 88 3.94 -5.04 13.25
N SER A 89 4.83 -4.56 14.11
CA SER A 89 4.48 -3.62 15.20
C SER A 89 3.91 -2.30 14.66
N ASP A 90 4.46 -1.79 13.57
CA ASP A 90 3.97 -0.58 12.91
C ASP A 90 2.62 -0.83 12.23
N ALA A 91 2.42 -2.00 11.62
CA ALA A 91 1.14 -2.41 11.03
C ALA A 91 0.03 -2.55 12.08
N ASP A 92 0.33 -3.05 13.28
CA ASP A 92 -0.63 -3.17 14.39
C ASP A 92 -1.08 -1.80 14.93
N LYS A 93 -0.16 -0.83 14.94
CA LYS A 93 -0.46 0.56 15.36
C LYS A 93 -1.15 1.37 14.26
N TRP A 94 -1.11 0.89 13.01
CA TRP A 94 -1.65 1.61 11.88
C TRP A 94 -3.17 1.69 11.97
N LYS A 95 -3.72 2.88 11.73
CA LYS A 95 -5.16 3.12 11.72
C LYS A 95 -5.57 3.68 10.36
N PRO A 96 -6.64 3.15 9.74
CA PRO A 96 -7.15 3.72 8.50
C PRO A 96 -7.67 5.13 8.76
N ARG A 97 -7.40 6.02 7.82
CA ARG A 97 -7.95 7.36 7.80
C ARG A 97 -9.46 7.25 7.56
N ALA A 98 -10.24 7.59 8.58
CA ALA A 98 -11.69 7.70 8.45
C ALA A 98 -12.01 8.92 7.56
N LEU A 99 -12.39 8.66 6.31
CA LEU A 99 -13.10 9.65 5.51
C LEU A 99 -14.49 9.80 6.12
N HIS A 100 -14.67 10.75 7.03
CA HIS A 100 -16.01 11.18 7.41
C HIS A 100 -16.71 11.65 6.14
N PRO A 101 -17.85 11.07 5.74
CA PRO A 101 -18.66 11.67 4.70
C PRO A 101 -19.17 12.98 5.30
N ARG A 102 -18.70 14.12 4.79
CA ARG A 102 -19.37 15.39 5.07
C ARG A 102 -20.78 15.25 4.49
N ARG A 103 -21.74 15.11 5.40
CA ARG A 103 -23.18 15.10 5.14
C ARG A 103 -23.62 16.45 4.59
#